data_AF-A0A1F5Z0L0-F1
#
_entry.id   AF-A0A1F5Z0L0-F1
#
_cell.length_a   1.000
_cell.length_b   1.000
_cell.length_c   1.000
_cell.angle_alpha   90.00
_cell.angle_beta   90.00
_cell.angle_gamma   90.00
#
_symmetry.space_group_name_H-M   'P 1'
#
loop_
_entity.id
_entity.type
_entity.pdbx_description
1 polymer ?
#
loop_
_entity_poly.entity_id
_entity_poly.type
_entity_poly.pdbx_seq_one_letter_code
_entity_poly.pdbx_strand_id
1 'polypeptide(L)'
;MTEIYLVRHGESKGNKHYQETGQNFVGAGELGTDLTEKGREQIKEALEKLKTIEFCVIYSSDMIRTHESALIMASHFNLPVTTTTKLREHHVDEETSQEGAKRLSNFLAEMESKHADKKILIVTHSALIRMFLISLGFAKYEEEFPGGSIENGGFVKLSIENKTFKIEEMYKVTKKS
;
A
#
# COMPACT_ATOMS: atom_id res chain seq x y z
N MET A 1 -2.87 16.97 -13.26
CA MET A 1 -2.93 16.36 -11.92
C MET A 1 -3.20 14.86 -12.02
N THR A 2 -2.32 14.02 -11.46
CA THR A 2 -2.47 12.56 -11.44
C THR A 2 -3.05 12.12 -10.09
N GLU A 3 -3.98 11.15 -10.09
CA GLU A 3 -4.52 10.58 -8.84
C GLU A 3 -3.91 9.19 -8.57
N ILE A 4 -3.49 8.95 -7.34
CA ILE A 4 -2.82 7.72 -6.93
C ILE A 4 -3.53 7.12 -5.72
N TYR A 5 -3.88 5.84 -5.82
CA TYR A 5 -4.54 5.08 -4.76
C TYR A 5 -3.55 4.07 -4.19
N LEU A 6 -3.02 4.37 -3.00
CA LEU A 6 -2.11 3.50 -2.25
C LEU A 6 -2.93 2.55 -1.37
N VAL A 7 -2.97 1.27 -1.71
CA VAL A 7 -3.72 0.24 -0.99
C VAL A 7 -2.75 -0.65 -0.21
N ARG A 8 -3.04 -0.91 1.07
CA ARG A 8 -2.37 -1.95 1.84
C ARG A 8 -2.94 -3.31 1.45
N HIS A 9 -2.07 -4.29 1.20
CA HIS A 9 -2.48 -5.68 0.95
C HIS A 9 -3.44 -6.23 2.02
N GLY A 10 -4.22 -7.25 1.66
CA GLY A 10 -5.10 -7.99 2.58
C GLY A 10 -4.31 -8.72 3.67
N GLU A 11 -4.98 -9.17 4.72
CA GLU A 11 -4.36 -9.97 5.77
C GLU A 11 -3.67 -11.21 5.18
N SER A 12 -2.38 -11.38 5.49
CA SER A 12 -1.61 -12.56 5.10
C SER A 12 -1.53 -13.57 6.25
N LYS A 13 -1.18 -14.83 5.94
CA LYS A 13 -0.91 -15.85 6.97
C LYS A 13 0.13 -15.36 7.99
N GLY A 14 1.14 -14.62 7.52
CA GLY A 14 2.13 -13.97 8.37
C GLY A 14 1.56 -12.89 9.29
N ASN A 15 0.60 -12.08 8.81
CA ASN A 15 -0.09 -11.10 9.66
C ASN A 15 -0.93 -11.79 10.73
N LYS A 16 -1.72 -12.79 10.34
CA LYS A 16 -2.55 -13.56 11.26
C LYS A 16 -1.70 -14.21 12.36
N HIS A 17 -0.58 -14.84 11.98
CA HIS A 17 0.33 -15.45 12.93
C HIS A 17 0.93 -14.44 13.91
N TYR A 18 1.37 -13.27 13.44
CA TYR A 18 1.88 -12.21 14.31
C TYR A 18 0.80 -11.70 15.29
N GLN A 19 -0.44 -11.55 14.83
CA GLN A 19 -1.55 -11.14 15.69
C GLN A 19 -1.87 -12.18 16.78
N GLU A 20 -1.75 -13.48 16.46
CA GLU A 20 -2.03 -14.58 17.38
C GLU A 20 -0.89 -14.85 18.37
N THR A 21 0.36 -14.64 17.95
CA THR A 21 1.55 -15.09 18.70
C THR A 21 2.48 -13.97 19.18
N GLY A 22 2.37 -12.78 18.59
CA GLY A 22 3.35 -11.70 18.74
C GLY A 22 4.70 -11.98 18.06
N GLN A 23 4.81 -13.04 17.26
CA GLN A 23 6.05 -13.45 16.60
C GLN A 23 5.92 -13.41 15.08
N ASN A 24 7.04 -13.16 14.40
CA ASN A 24 7.09 -13.24 12.94
C ASN A 24 6.95 -14.69 12.48
N PHE A 25 6.21 -14.89 11.40
CA PHE A 25 6.01 -16.22 10.82
C PHE A 25 7.32 -16.77 10.24
N VAL A 26 7.79 -17.88 10.80
CA VAL A 26 9.00 -18.58 10.34
C VAL A 26 8.64 -19.49 9.16
N GLY A 27 9.48 -19.51 8.12
CA GLY A 27 9.31 -20.39 6.96
C GLY A 27 8.48 -19.80 5.82
N ALA A 28 8.10 -18.52 5.90
CA ALA A 28 7.75 -17.75 4.72
C ALA A 28 9.03 -17.56 3.90
N GLY A 29 9.11 -18.07 2.68
CA GLY A 29 10.26 -17.78 1.80
C GLY A 29 10.46 -16.27 1.58
N GLU A 30 11.44 -15.89 0.78
CA GLU A 30 11.81 -14.46 0.57
C GLU A 30 10.64 -13.56 0.15
N LEU A 31 9.64 -14.10 -0.56
CA LEU A 31 8.47 -13.36 -1.05
C LEU A 31 7.31 -13.27 -0.05
N GLY A 32 7.45 -13.90 1.13
CA GLY A 32 6.48 -13.86 2.21
C GLY A 32 5.40 -14.96 2.12
N THR A 33 4.21 -14.66 2.63
CA THR A 33 3.08 -15.60 2.74
C THR A 33 1.88 -15.15 1.91
N ASP A 34 1.00 -16.11 1.60
CA ASP A 34 -0.29 -15.86 0.92
C ASP A 34 -1.27 -15.08 1.79
N LEU A 35 -2.32 -14.56 1.15
CA LEU A 35 -3.49 -14.04 1.85
C LEU A 35 -4.25 -15.14 2.61
N THR A 36 -4.86 -14.76 3.73
CA THR A 36 -5.94 -15.53 4.37
C THR A 36 -7.25 -15.30 3.61
N GLU A 37 -8.28 -16.12 3.86
CA GLU A 37 -9.63 -15.85 3.30
C GLU A 37 -10.14 -14.48 3.71
N LYS A 38 -9.99 -14.12 4.99
CA LYS A 38 -10.28 -12.77 5.50
C LYS A 38 -9.50 -11.69 4.75
N GLY A 39 -8.23 -11.94 4.42
CA GLY A 39 -7.44 -11.03 3.60
C GLY A 39 -8.01 -10.81 2.20
N ARG A 40 -8.50 -11.87 1.56
CA ARG A 40 -9.19 -11.76 0.26
C ARG A 40 -10.50 -10.99 0.38
N GLU A 41 -11.27 -11.19 1.44
CA GLU A 41 -12.50 -10.43 1.72
C GLU A 41 -12.22 -8.95 1.96
N GLN A 42 -11.19 -8.60 2.73
CA GLN A 42 -10.77 -7.21 2.95
C GLN A 42 -10.43 -6.49 1.63
N ILE A 43 -9.79 -7.18 0.68
CA ILE A 43 -9.51 -6.63 -0.64
C ILE A 43 -10.79 -6.46 -1.47
N LYS A 44 -11.74 -7.39 -1.37
CA LYS A 44 -13.06 -7.24 -2.00
C LYS A 44 -13.83 -6.05 -1.42
N GLU A 45 -13.79 -5.82 -0.11
CA GLU A 45 -14.40 -4.64 0.52
C GLU A 45 -13.77 -3.33 0.03
N ALA A 46 -12.44 -3.29 -0.08
CA ALA A 46 -11.73 -2.14 -0.64
C ALA A 46 -12.11 -1.93 -2.10
N LEU A 47 -12.20 -3.01 -2.89
CA LEU A 47 -12.63 -2.96 -4.27
C LEU A 47 -14.05 -2.38 -4.41
N GLU A 48 -14.99 -2.73 -3.53
CA GLU A 48 -16.35 -2.16 -3.57
C GLU A 48 -16.37 -0.63 -3.46
N LYS A 49 -15.38 -0.03 -2.78
CA LYS A 49 -15.20 1.43 -2.71
C LYS A 49 -14.56 2.02 -3.96
N LEU A 50 -13.76 1.23 -4.67
CA LEU A 50 -12.93 1.68 -5.79
C LEU A 50 -13.46 1.25 -7.17
N LYS A 51 -14.46 0.37 -7.23
CA LYS A 51 -14.93 -0.31 -8.45
C LYS A 51 -15.48 0.62 -9.54
N THR A 52 -15.87 1.84 -9.19
CA THR A 52 -16.37 2.86 -10.13
C THR A 52 -15.27 3.77 -10.67
N ILE A 53 -14.04 3.62 -10.19
CA ILE A 53 -12.90 4.43 -10.60
C ILE A 53 -12.26 3.85 -11.86
N GLU A 54 -12.03 4.70 -12.86
CA GLU A 54 -11.33 4.33 -14.08
C GLU A 54 -9.81 4.40 -13.87
N PHE A 55 -9.22 3.29 -13.45
CA PHE A 55 -7.77 3.15 -13.39
C PHE A 55 -7.16 2.88 -14.76
N CYS A 56 -5.99 3.42 -15.03
CA CYS A 56 -5.26 3.12 -16.26
C CYS A 56 -4.22 2.00 -16.10
N VAL A 57 -3.78 1.73 -14.88
CA VAL A 57 -2.73 0.76 -14.57
C VAL A 57 -2.75 0.36 -13.09
N ILE A 58 -2.28 -0.85 -12.82
CA ILE A 58 -2.11 -1.39 -11.46
C ILE A 58 -0.64 -1.74 -11.23
N TYR A 59 -0.06 -1.22 -10.15
CA TYR A 59 1.25 -1.61 -9.66
C TYR A 59 1.15 -2.38 -8.35
N SER A 60 2.11 -3.26 -8.10
CA SER A 60 2.24 -3.92 -6.80
C SER A 60 3.69 -4.19 -6.41
N SER A 61 3.95 -4.36 -5.11
CA SER A 61 5.15 -5.07 -4.69
C SER A 61 5.11 -6.51 -5.19
N ASP A 62 6.29 -7.03 -5.50
CA ASP A 62 6.52 -8.42 -5.90
C ASP A 62 6.33 -9.46 -4.78
N MET A 63 6.02 -9.04 -3.54
CA MET A 63 5.67 -9.97 -2.47
C MET A 63 4.32 -10.65 -2.76
N ILE A 64 4.18 -11.92 -2.35
CA ILE A 64 3.02 -12.77 -2.71
C ILE A 64 1.71 -12.10 -2.29
N ARG A 65 1.58 -11.69 -1.03
CA ARG A 65 0.37 -11.03 -0.49
C ARG A 65 -0.03 -9.75 -1.22
N THR A 66 0.93 -8.94 -1.67
CA THR A 66 0.65 -7.70 -2.40
C THR A 66 0.26 -7.99 -3.84
N HIS A 67 0.95 -8.93 -4.47
CA HIS A 67 0.65 -9.32 -5.83
C HIS A 67 -0.73 -10.00 -5.92
N GLU A 68 -1.03 -10.92 -5.00
CA GLU A 68 -2.34 -11.57 -4.90
C GLU A 68 -3.46 -10.55 -4.68
N SER A 69 -3.27 -9.60 -3.76
CA SER A 69 -4.22 -8.50 -3.53
C SER A 69 -4.46 -7.67 -4.80
N ALA A 70 -3.40 -7.36 -5.55
CA ALA A 70 -3.48 -6.62 -6.81
C ALA A 70 -4.17 -7.42 -7.91
N LEU A 71 -3.95 -8.73 -7.99
CA LEU A 71 -4.60 -9.60 -8.97
C LEU A 71 -6.12 -9.69 -8.73
N ILE A 72 -6.55 -9.73 -7.47
CA ILE A 72 -7.98 -9.69 -7.13
C ILE A 72 -8.60 -8.39 -7.66
N MET A 73 -7.99 -7.24 -7.40
CA MET A 73 -8.47 -5.95 -7.92
C MET A 73 -8.40 -5.87 -9.45
N ALA A 74 -7.32 -6.37 -10.05
CA ALA A 74 -7.08 -6.37 -11.49
C ALA A 74 -8.14 -7.14 -12.28
N SER A 75 -8.65 -8.24 -11.72
CA SER A 75 -9.73 -9.01 -12.34
C SER A 75 -11.00 -8.20 -12.60
N HIS A 76 -11.30 -7.22 -11.73
CA HIS A 76 -12.45 -6.33 -11.90
C HIS A 76 -12.20 -5.25 -12.96
N PHE A 77 -11.01 -4.64 -12.94
CA PHE A 77 -10.66 -3.56 -13.87
C PHE A 77 -10.20 -4.06 -15.25
N ASN A 78 -9.95 -5.36 -15.40
CA ASN A 78 -9.36 -5.97 -16.60
C ASN A 78 -8.03 -5.29 -17.02
N LEU A 79 -7.16 -5.04 -16.02
CA LEU A 79 -5.86 -4.39 -16.21
C LEU A 79 -4.71 -5.33 -15.84
N PRO A 80 -3.56 -5.24 -16.51
CA PRO A 80 -2.37 -5.98 -16.09
C PRO A 80 -1.81 -5.41 -14.77
N VAL A 81 -1.18 -6.27 -13.98
CA VAL A 81 -0.44 -5.89 -12.77
C VAL A 81 1.05 -5.84 -13.09
N THR A 82 1.70 -4.70 -12.87
CA THR A 82 3.15 -4.58 -12.94
C THR A 82 3.76 -4.67 -11.55
N THR A 83 4.67 -5.62 -11.33
CA THR A 83 5.36 -5.79 -10.04
C THR A 83 6.68 -5.00 -9.99
N THR A 84 7.08 -4.56 -8.81
CA THR A 84 8.40 -3.95 -8.59
C THR A 84 8.88 -4.09 -7.15
N THR A 85 10.18 -4.26 -6.97
CA THR A 85 10.83 -4.28 -5.66
C THR A 85 10.80 -2.91 -4.97
N LYS A 86 10.66 -1.81 -5.74
CA LYS A 86 10.54 -0.44 -5.21
C LYS A 86 9.32 -0.22 -4.31
N LEU A 87 8.37 -1.16 -4.30
CA LEU A 87 7.16 -1.11 -3.49
C LEU A 87 7.20 -2.10 -2.31
N ARG A 88 8.31 -2.83 -2.07
CA ARG A 88 8.46 -3.75 -0.95
C ARG A 88 8.33 -3.02 0.39
N GLU A 89 7.94 -3.80 1.41
CA GLU A 89 7.75 -3.29 2.77
C GLU A 89 9.04 -2.66 3.29
N HIS A 90 8.88 -1.67 4.16
CA HIS A 90 10.02 -1.05 4.84
C HIS A 90 10.59 -2.02 5.90
N HIS A 91 11.90 -2.25 5.85
CA HIS A 91 12.63 -3.07 6.80
C HIS A 91 13.68 -2.20 7.52
N VAL A 92 13.59 -2.08 8.85
CA VAL A 92 14.45 -1.21 9.66
C VAL A 92 15.94 -1.55 9.58
N ASP A 93 16.26 -2.81 9.30
CA ASP A 93 17.64 -3.28 9.16
C ASP A 93 18.22 -2.99 7.76
N GLU A 94 17.38 -2.64 6.78
CA GLU A 94 17.75 -2.42 5.38
C GLU A 94 17.73 -0.94 4.99
N GLU A 95 16.78 -0.17 5.52
CA GLU A 95 16.63 1.26 5.23
C GLU A 95 16.05 2.03 6.42
N THR A 96 16.36 3.32 6.48
CA THR A 96 15.72 4.26 7.41
C THR A 96 14.31 4.62 6.94
N SER A 97 13.49 5.13 7.87
CA SER A 97 12.15 5.65 7.57
C SER A 97 12.17 6.74 6.47
N GLN A 98 13.19 7.60 6.49
CA GLN A 98 13.38 8.66 5.50
C GLN A 98 13.74 8.08 4.12
N GLU A 99 14.56 7.04 4.06
CA GLU A 99 14.90 6.35 2.82
C GLU A 99 13.69 5.63 2.23
N GLY A 100 12.92 4.91 3.05
CA GLY A 100 11.68 4.26 2.60
C GLY A 100 10.65 5.28 2.09
N ALA A 101 10.46 6.39 2.80
CA ALA A 101 9.61 7.48 2.34
C ALA A 101 10.08 8.07 1.01
N LYS A 102 11.39 8.36 0.89
CA LYS A 102 12.01 8.88 -0.34
C LYS A 102 11.88 7.89 -1.51
N ARG A 103 12.04 6.60 -1.26
CA ARG A 103 11.87 5.51 -2.24
C ARG A 103 10.45 5.51 -2.79
N LEU A 104 9.44 5.58 -1.93
CA LEU A 104 8.04 5.67 -2.36
C LEU A 104 7.78 7.00 -3.10
N SER A 105 8.21 8.15 -2.58
CA SER A 105 8.05 9.46 -3.23
C SER A 105 8.63 9.48 -4.66
N ASN A 106 9.84 8.95 -4.84
CA ASN A 106 10.49 8.86 -6.15
C ASN A 106 9.70 7.96 -7.11
N PHE A 107 9.18 6.83 -6.63
CA PHE A 107 8.34 5.95 -7.43
C PHE A 107 7.04 6.65 -7.84
N LEU A 108 6.36 7.35 -6.93
CA LEU A 108 5.12 8.06 -7.23
C LEU A 108 5.33 9.20 -8.23
N ALA A 109 6.42 9.97 -8.12
CA ALA A 109 6.78 11.01 -9.10
C ALA A 109 7.12 10.44 -10.49
N GLU A 110 7.75 9.25 -10.53
CA GLU A 110 7.94 8.51 -11.78
C GLU A 110 6.59 8.12 -12.41
N MET A 111 5.63 7.69 -11.59
CA MET A 111 4.29 7.31 -12.05
C MET A 111 3.46 8.51 -12.52
N GLU A 112 3.55 9.66 -11.86
CA GLU A 112 2.98 10.94 -12.34
C GLU A 112 3.46 11.24 -13.75
N SER A 113 4.78 11.16 -13.97
CA SER A 113 5.39 11.47 -15.27
C SER A 113 4.95 10.50 -16.37
N LYS A 114 4.74 9.21 -16.04
CA LYS A 114 4.33 8.18 -17.00
C LYS A 114 2.84 8.19 -17.31
N HIS A 115 2.02 8.63 -16.36
CA HIS A 115 0.56 8.53 -16.41
C HIS A 115 -0.08 9.87 -16.05
N ALA A 116 0.31 10.92 -16.75
CA ALA A 116 -0.22 12.27 -16.56
C ALA A 116 -1.76 12.30 -16.72
N ASP A 117 -2.44 12.94 -15.78
CA ASP A 117 -3.90 13.13 -15.75
C ASP A 117 -4.72 11.83 -15.69
N LYS A 118 -4.09 10.74 -15.24
CA LYS A 118 -4.74 9.44 -15.05
C LYS A 118 -4.87 9.06 -13.59
N LYS A 119 -5.60 7.98 -13.34
CA LYS A 119 -5.76 7.37 -12.02
C LYS A 119 -4.99 6.07 -11.97
N ILE A 120 -4.20 5.89 -10.92
CA ILE A 120 -3.28 4.77 -10.74
C ILE A 120 -3.64 4.04 -9.45
N LEU A 121 -3.69 2.71 -9.52
CA LEU A 121 -3.84 1.86 -8.34
C LEU A 121 -2.49 1.23 -7.99
N ILE A 122 -2.09 1.30 -6.72
CA ILE A 122 -0.82 0.76 -6.24
C ILE A 122 -1.08 -0.05 -4.98
N VAL A 123 -0.73 -1.34 -5.00
CA VAL A 123 -0.84 -2.23 -3.83
C VAL A 123 0.52 -2.44 -3.19
N THR A 124 0.66 -2.02 -1.94
CA THR A 124 1.90 -2.06 -1.16
C THR A 124 1.61 -2.40 0.31
N HIS A 125 2.45 -1.95 1.23
CA HIS A 125 2.48 -2.39 2.62
C HIS A 125 2.31 -1.22 3.59
N SER A 126 1.95 -1.54 4.83
CA SER A 126 1.59 -0.53 5.82
C SER A 126 2.76 0.35 6.22
N ALA A 127 3.95 -0.20 6.47
CA ALA A 127 5.04 0.61 7.00
C ALA A 127 5.51 1.60 5.92
N LEU A 128 5.64 1.14 4.67
CA LEU A 128 6.00 2.02 3.55
C LEU A 128 5.03 3.21 3.38
N ILE A 129 3.70 2.96 3.40
CA ILE A 129 2.70 4.03 3.31
C ILE A 129 2.82 4.96 4.52
N ARG A 130 2.98 4.41 5.74
CA ARG A 130 3.12 5.21 6.96
C ARG A 130 4.31 6.16 6.90
N MET A 131 5.50 5.65 6.52
CA MET A 131 6.71 6.46 6.44
C MET A 131 6.52 7.62 5.47
N PHE A 132 5.90 7.34 4.32
CA PHE A 132 5.59 8.38 3.34
C PHE A 132 4.63 9.43 3.89
N LEU A 133 3.51 9.05 4.50
CA LEU A 133 2.56 10.02 5.07
C LEU A 133 3.20 10.87 6.18
N ILE A 134 4.00 10.26 7.04
CA ILE A 134 4.75 10.98 8.09
C ILE A 134 5.73 11.97 7.45
N SER A 135 6.40 11.60 6.36
CA SER A 135 7.30 12.52 5.63
C SER A 135 6.58 13.71 4.99
N LEU A 136 5.27 13.58 4.70
CA LEU A 136 4.42 14.68 4.25
C LEU A 136 3.89 15.56 5.41
N GLY A 137 4.24 15.24 6.67
CA GLY A 137 3.75 15.95 7.84
C GLY A 137 2.32 15.58 8.26
N PHE A 138 1.77 14.47 7.76
CA PHE A 138 0.40 14.02 8.11
C PHE A 138 0.25 13.72 9.60
N ALA A 139 1.27 13.10 10.20
CA ALA A 139 1.28 12.72 11.61
C ALA A 139 2.70 12.64 12.14
N LYS A 140 2.86 12.78 13.46
CA LYS A 140 4.07 12.34 14.17
C LYS A 140 4.11 10.81 14.23
N TYR A 141 5.27 10.24 14.54
CA TYR A 141 5.59 8.80 14.44
C TYR A 141 4.75 7.91 15.37
N GLU A 142 5.33 7.11 16.26
CA GLU A 142 4.55 6.16 17.08
C GLU A 142 3.49 6.82 18.01
N GLU A 143 3.63 8.11 18.31
CA GLU A 143 2.66 8.87 19.13
C GLU A 143 1.30 9.02 18.42
N GLU A 144 1.31 9.48 17.17
CA GLU A 144 0.08 9.78 16.42
C GLU A 144 -0.27 8.70 15.40
N PHE A 145 0.71 7.92 14.92
CA PHE A 145 0.50 7.02 13.80
C PHE A 145 1.27 5.70 13.93
N PRO A 146 1.01 4.89 14.97
CA PRO A 146 1.75 3.67 15.27
C PRO A 146 1.55 2.52 14.27
N GLY A 147 2.31 1.44 14.47
CA GLY A 147 2.06 0.17 13.78
C GLY A 147 0.58 -0.26 13.89
N GLY A 148 -0.02 -0.64 12.77
CA GLY A 148 -1.46 -1.00 12.71
C GLY A 148 -2.41 0.14 12.36
N SER A 149 -1.94 1.39 12.27
CA SER A 149 -2.77 2.55 11.91
C SER A 149 -3.40 2.52 10.50
N ILE A 150 -2.96 1.62 9.63
CA ILE A 150 -3.58 1.38 8.32
C ILE A 150 -3.99 -0.09 8.33
N GLU A 151 -5.28 -0.41 8.38
CA GLU A 151 -5.74 -1.80 8.40
C GLU A 151 -5.50 -2.48 7.06
N ASN A 152 -5.47 -3.82 7.04
CA ASN A 152 -5.40 -4.57 5.79
C ASN A 152 -6.62 -4.24 4.89
N GLY A 153 -6.37 -3.98 3.60
CA GLY A 153 -7.38 -3.44 2.68
C GLY A 153 -7.67 -1.95 2.85
N GLY A 154 -7.02 -1.25 3.80
CA GLY A 154 -7.06 0.19 3.89
C GLY A 154 -6.34 0.87 2.73
N PHE A 155 -6.75 2.08 2.36
CA PHE A 155 -6.13 2.83 1.29
C PHE A 155 -6.05 4.33 1.56
N VAL A 156 -5.16 4.99 0.83
CA VAL A 156 -4.98 6.44 0.81
C VAL A 156 -5.07 6.91 -0.64
N LYS A 157 -5.98 7.85 -0.92
CA LYS A 157 -6.03 8.58 -2.19
C LYS A 157 -5.14 9.82 -2.08
N LEU A 158 -4.25 9.97 -3.04
CA LEU A 158 -3.37 11.11 -3.21
C LEU A 158 -3.67 11.78 -4.55
N SER A 159 -3.56 13.10 -4.59
CA SER A 159 -3.30 13.83 -5.83
C SER A 159 -1.82 14.23 -5.87
N ILE A 160 -1.23 14.15 -7.06
CA ILE A 160 0.13 14.62 -7.31
C ILE A 160 0.13 15.58 -8.52
N GLU A 161 0.79 16.71 -8.33
CA GLU A 161 1.04 17.69 -9.38
C GLU A 161 2.39 18.38 -9.14
N ASN A 162 3.24 18.40 -10.15
CA ASN A 162 4.58 18.97 -10.07
C ASN A 162 5.37 18.39 -8.87
N LYS A 163 5.27 17.07 -8.67
CA LYS A 163 5.88 16.33 -7.54
C LYS A 163 5.43 16.78 -6.14
N THR A 164 4.36 17.56 -6.06
CA THR A 164 3.73 17.96 -4.80
C THR A 164 2.55 17.04 -4.52
N PHE A 165 2.50 16.49 -3.31
CA PHE A 165 1.48 15.53 -2.91
C PHE A 165 0.42 16.19 -2.04
N LYS A 166 -0.84 15.82 -2.26
CA LYS A 166 -1.96 16.16 -1.38
C LYS A 166 -2.77 14.90 -1.05
N ILE A 167 -3.07 14.72 0.23
CA ILE A 167 -3.91 13.63 0.71
C ILE A 167 -5.37 14.04 0.49
N GLU A 168 -6.10 13.26 -0.30
CA GLU A 168 -7.49 13.57 -0.67
C GLU A 168 -8.50 12.76 0.15
N GLU A 169 -8.22 11.47 0.35
CA GLU A 169 -9.14 10.55 1.01
C GLU A 169 -8.35 9.44 1.70
N MET A 170 -8.89 8.90 2.78
CA MET A 170 -8.36 7.72 3.45
C MET A 170 -9.48 6.78 3.86
N TYR A 171 -9.22 5.48 3.77
CA TYR A 171 -10.14 4.41 4.15
C TYR A 171 -9.42 3.40 5.04
N LYS A 172 -10.02 3.08 6.20
CA LYS A 172 -9.42 2.25 7.27
C LYS A 172 -8.01 2.72 7.68
N VAL A 173 -7.87 4.05 7.83
CA VAL A 173 -6.66 4.70 8.36
C VAL A 173 -7.02 5.46 9.63
N THR A 174 -6.32 5.20 10.71
CA THR A 174 -6.57 5.81 12.02
C THR A 174 -5.32 6.54 12.52
N LYS A 175 -5.50 7.83 12.76
CA LYS A 175 -4.53 8.71 13.44
C LYS A 175 -4.96 8.88 14.90
N LYS A 176 -4.06 8.65 15.85
CA LYS A 176 -4.27 8.96 17.26
C LYS A 176 -4.22 10.49 17.46
N SER A 177 -5.10 10.98 18.34
CA SER A 177 -5.18 12.39 18.76
C SER A 177 -4.25 12.68 19.92
#